data_AF-A0A538MKG0-F1
#
_entry.id   AF-A0A538MKG0-F1
#
_cell.length_a   1.000
_cell.length_b   1.000
_cell.length_c   1.000
_cell.angle_alpha   90.00
_cell.angle_beta   90.00
_cell.angle_gamma   90.00
#
_symmetry.space_group_name_H-M   'P 1'
#
loop_
_entity.id
_entity.type
_entity.pdbx_description
1 polymer ?
#
loop_
_entity_poly.entity_id
_entity_poly.type
_entity_poly.pdbx_seq_one_letter_code
_entity_poly.pdbx_strand_id
1 'polypeptide(L)' 'MDVEHATFEDWWEPFTLGIAPSGAHVAGLEPDRRTALRELCRERLPEPPFVVSAKAWVARGAA' A
#
# COMPACT_ATOMS: atom_id res chain seq x y z
N MET A 1 10.11 -6.07 9.75
CA MET A 1 9.31 -7.24 9.37
C MET A 1 9.21 -7.21 7.88
N ASP A 2 9.54 -8.31 7.23
CA ASP A 2 9.40 -8.45 5.78
C ASP A 2 8.09 -9.17 5.49
N VAL A 3 7.36 -8.68 4.50
CA VAL A 3 6.07 -9.24 4.07
C VAL A 3 6.18 -9.58 2.61
N GLU A 4 6.01 -10.85 2.28
CA GLU A 4 5.92 -11.32 0.89
C GLU A 4 4.50 -11.09 0.36
N HIS A 5 4.44 -10.58 -0.86
CA HIS A 5 3.21 -10.47 -1.64
C HIS A 5 3.35 -11.35 -2.88
N ALA A 6 2.44 -12.31 -3.04
CA ALA A 6 2.46 -13.24 -4.16
C ALA A 6 2.07 -12.57 -5.47
N THR A 7 1.23 -11.53 -5.40
CA THR A 7 0.79 -10.73 -6.55
C THR A 7 0.79 -9.24 -6.24
N PHE A 8 0.75 -8.42 -7.28
CA PHE A 8 0.54 -6.97 -7.14
C PHE A 8 -0.81 -6.68 -6.48
N GLU A 9 -1.84 -7.45 -6.80
CA GLU A 9 -3.20 -7.29 -6.29
C GLU A 9 -3.27 -7.48 -4.77
N ASP A 10 -2.54 -8.47 -4.22
CA ASP A 10 -2.44 -8.69 -2.77
C ASP A 10 -1.87 -7.47 -2.02
N TRP A 11 -0.96 -6.74 -2.68
CA TRP A 11 -0.38 -5.52 -2.14
C TRP A 11 -1.29 -4.29 -2.37
N TRP A 12 -2.02 -4.24 -3.50
CA TRP A 12 -2.83 -3.07 -3.89
C TRP A 12 -4.20 -3.00 -3.21
N GLU A 13 -4.89 -4.14 -3.04
CA GLU A 13 -6.25 -4.19 -2.50
C GLU A 13 -6.40 -3.43 -1.17
N PRO A 14 -5.48 -3.54 -0.18
CA PRO A 14 -5.63 -2.84 1.10
C PRO A 14 -5.74 -1.31 0.96
N PHE A 15 -5.08 -0.70 -0.04
CA PHE A 15 -5.18 0.74 -0.29
C PHE A 15 -6.55 1.17 -0.81
N THR A 16 -7.33 0.24 -1.36
CA THR A 16 -8.67 0.55 -1.87
C THR A 16 -9.75 0.60 -0.79
N LEU A 17 -9.43 0.14 0.42
CA LEU A 17 -10.37 0.08 1.55
C LEU A 17 -10.65 1.44 2.20
N GLY A 18 -9.93 2.50 1.82
CA GLY A 18 -10.10 3.84 2.41
C GLY A 18 -9.53 3.98 3.83
N ILE A 19 -8.82 2.96 4.33
CA ILE A 19 -8.30 2.92 5.70
C ILE A 19 -6.92 3.56 5.78
N ALA A 20 -6.69 4.30 6.86
CA ALA A 20 -5.46 5.06 7.10
C ALA A 20 -5.20 6.15 6.03
N PRO A 21 -4.21 7.04 6.24
CA PRO A 21 -3.96 8.14 5.31
C PRO A 21 -3.71 7.70 3.86
N SER A 22 -3.02 6.57 3.65
CA SER A 22 -2.76 6.03 2.31
C SER A 22 -4.04 5.55 1.62
N GLY A 23 -4.92 4.83 2.32
CA GLY A 23 -6.18 4.37 1.74
C GLY A 23 -7.16 5.52 1.51
N ALA A 24 -7.24 6.47 2.44
CA ALA A 24 -8.07 7.68 2.29
C ALA A 24 -7.65 8.50 1.07
N HIS A 25 -6.35 8.59 0.78
CA HIS A 25 -5.85 9.24 -0.42
C HIS A 25 -6.37 8.55 -1.69
N VAL A 26 -6.22 7.22 -1.79
CA VAL A 26 -6.69 6.45 -2.96
C VAL A 26 -8.20 6.55 -3.14
N ALA A 27 -8.97 6.52 -2.04
CA ALA A 27 -10.43 6.64 -2.06
C ALA A 27 -10.91 8.03 -2.53
N GLY A 28 -10.13 9.09 -2.28
CA GLY A 28 -10.47 10.46 -2.69
C GLY A 28 -10.05 10.83 -4.12
N LEU A 29 -9.41 9.93 -4.86
CA LEU A 29 -9.03 10.16 -6.25
C LEU A 29 -10.21 9.90 -7.20
N GLU A 30 -10.35 10.75 -8.21
CA GLU A 30 -11.19 10.45 -9.38
C GLU A 30 -10.77 9.12 -10.02
N PRO A 31 -11.71 8.36 -10.63
CA PRO A 31 -11.45 7.02 -11.15
C PRO A 31 -10.22 6.93 -12.06
N ASP A 32 -10.05 7.88 -12.98
CA ASP A 32 -8.92 7.89 -13.92
C ASP A 32 -7.58 8.09 -13.19
N ARG A 33 -7.56 8.95 -12.16
CA ARG A 33 -6.35 9.20 -11.37
C ARG A 33 -6.01 7.99 -10.49
N ARG A 34 -7.01 7.28 -9.99
CA ARG A 34 -6.82 6.03 -9.25
C ARG A 34 -6.24 4.93 -10.17
N THR A 35 -6.74 4.81 -11.39
CA THR A 35 -6.19 3.88 -12.40
C THR A 35 -4.74 4.23 -12.75
N ALA A 36 -4.46 5.51 -13.02
CA ALA A 36 -3.09 5.95 -13.31
C ALA A 36 -2.13 5.70 -12.15
N LEU A 37 -2.55 5.94 -10.91
CA LEU A 37 -1.76 5.63 -9.72
C LEU A 37 -1.47 4.12 -9.61
N ARG A 38 -2.48 3.29 -9.86
CA ARG A 38 -2.36 1.84 -9.82
C ARG A 38 -1.31 1.32 -10.81
N GLU A 39 -1.38 1.75 -12.08
CA GLU A 39 -0.42 1.31 -13.09
C GLU A 39 0.99 1.83 -12.79
N LEU A 40 1.13 3.08 -12.32
CA LEU A 40 2.42 3.61 -11.88
C LEU A 40 3.04 2.79 -10.74
N CYS A 41 2.22 2.36 -9.77
CA CYS A 41 2.69 1.48 -8.71
C CYS A 41 3.13 0.12 -9.24
N ARG A 42 2.38 -0.46 -10.19
CA ARG A 42 2.72 -1.73 -10.83
C ARG A 42 4.05 -1.66 -11.59
N GLU A 43 4.30 -0.57 -12.31
CA GLU A 43 5.57 -0.36 -13.03
C GLU A 43 6.78 -0.19 -12.10
N ARG A 44 6.56 0.30 -10.88
CA ARG A 44 7.64 0.58 -9.91
C ARG A 44 7.96 -0.56 -8.98
N LEU A 45 7.03 -1.49 -8.79
CA LEU A 45 7.27 -2.66 -7.96
C LEU A 45 8.07 -3.72 -8.71
N PRO A 46 8.85 -4.55 -7.99
CA PRO A 46 9.47 -5.72 -8.59
C PRO A 46 8.43 -6.70 -9.15
N GLU A 47 8.86 -7.59 -10.05
CA GLU A 47 8.02 -8.69 -10.51
C GLU A 47 7.64 -9.60 -9.33
N PRO A 48 6.36 -9.97 -9.17
CA PRO A 48 5.92 -10.92 -8.15
C PRO A 48 6.59 -12.30 -8.24
N PRO A 49 6.79 -13.00 -7.09
CA PRO A 49 6.53 -12.51 -5.75
C PRO A 49 7.59 -11.48 -5.29
N PHE A 50 7.17 -10.48 -4.51
CA PHE A 50 8.09 -9.46 -3.98
C PHE A 50 7.89 -9.22 -2.48
N VAL A 51 8.93 -8.70 -1.85
CA VAL A 51 8.98 -8.45 -0.41
C VAL A 51 8.94 -6.95 -0.11
N VAL A 52 8.09 -6.55 0.83
CA VAL A 52 8.04 -5.20 1.37
C VAL A 52 8.50 -5.21 2.83
N SER A 53 9.53 -4.42 3.14
CA SER A 53 10.02 -4.26 4.51
C SER A 53 9.20 -3.22 5.28
N ALA A 54 8.53 -3.68 6.33
CA ALA A 54 7.76 -2.86 7.26
C ALA A 54 8.49 -2.65 8.59
N LYS A 55 8.27 -1.48 9.20
CA LYS A 55 8.70 -1.15 10.56
C LYS A 55 7.49 -0.71 11.37
N ALA A 56 7.40 -1.19 12.60
CA ALA A 56 6.42 -0.77 13.58
C ALA A 56 7.14 -0.26 14.82
N TRP A 57 6.66 0.84 15.38
CA TRP A 57 7.18 1.42 16.61
C TRP A 57 6.05 1.50 17.63
N VAL A 58 6.39 1.27 18.90
CA VAL A 58 5.49 1.46 20.03
C VAL A 58 6.10 2.51 20.95
N ALA A 59 5.28 3.47 21.37
CA ALA A 59 5.64 4.47 22.35
C ALA A 59 4.71 4.35 23.57
N ARG A 60 5.28 4.54 24.77
CA ARG A 60 4.54 4.56 26.03
C ARG A 60 4.97 5.79 26.84
N GLY A 61 4.01 6.55 27.33
CA GLY A 61 4.25 7.62 28.30
C GLY A 61 4.44 7.06 29.70
N ALA A 62 5.40 7.61 30.44
CA ALA A 62 5.51 7.44 31.88
C ALA A 62 5.12 8.75 32.57
N ALA A 63 4.53 8.64 33.77
CA ALA A 63 4.21 9.78 34.63
C ALA A 63 5.43 10.23 35.42
#